data_AF-A0A1I5SRS7-F1
#
_entry.id   AF-A0A1I5SRS7-F1
#
_cell.length_a   1.000
_cell.length_b   1.000
_cell.length_c   1.000
_cell.angle_alpha   90.00
_cell.angle_beta   90.00
_cell.angle_gamma   90.00
#
_symmetry.space_group_name_H-M   'P 1'
#
loop_
_entity.id
_entity.type
_entity.pdbx_description
1 polymer ?
#
loop_
_entity_poly.entity_id
_entity_poly.type
_entity_poly.pdbx_seq_one_letter_code
_entity_poly.pdbx_strand_id
1 'polypeptide(L)'
;MDLARTVLGGAEGGWRVLLLACLLLLLAPPAAAQDAASLQDRHAALREQLASNPFQRPLHIASQVGEGSLQGDIHARFEQPFTVLAAALQEIGHWCDILILHPNVKGCRVRPGDLLDLNLGRKFEQPLDDTQPFAFRFRMVSARSDYLQLALDADRGPLGTSAYRMTLELAPLDARRSFLHLSYAHAFGLRARLAMQGYLMTLGRDKVGFSIVGRRDDGQPLHVGGMRGVVERNVMRYYLAIEAFLDALPAPAASQAEHRLQLWHAGVRRYPLQLQEPELDSYLEMKRREIQRQQDSR
;
A
#
# COMPACT_ATOMS: atom_id res chain seq x y z
N MET A 1 -41.69 -1.22 77.55
CA MET A 1 -41.04 -0.06 78.20
C MET A 1 -39.70 0.12 77.50
N ASP A 2 -39.41 1.12 76.67
CA ASP A 2 -40.11 2.28 76.12
C ASP A 2 -39.24 2.74 74.93
N LEU A 3 -39.83 2.84 73.73
CA LEU A 3 -40.04 4.08 72.96
C LEU A 3 -38.82 4.69 72.23
N ALA A 4 -38.83 4.47 70.90
CA ALA A 4 -38.79 5.46 69.82
C ALA A 4 -37.78 6.64 69.85
N ARG A 5 -37.01 6.79 68.75
CA ARG A 5 -37.32 7.77 67.67
C ARG A 5 -36.30 7.75 66.52
N THR A 6 -36.88 7.96 65.35
CA THR A 6 -36.39 8.18 63.97
C THR A 6 -35.44 9.37 63.81
N VAL A 7 -34.58 9.38 62.78
CA VAL A 7 -34.47 10.44 61.73
C VAL A 7 -33.59 9.94 60.55
N LEU A 8 -34.05 10.30 59.35
CA LEU A 8 -33.52 10.04 58.00
C LEU A 8 -32.34 10.96 57.61
N GLY A 9 -31.53 10.49 56.66
CA GLY A 9 -30.56 11.25 55.86
C GLY A 9 -29.38 10.33 55.51
N GLY A 10 -29.16 9.86 54.29
CA GLY A 10 -29.24 10.52 53.00
C GLY A 10 -27.81 10.67 52.48
N ALA A 11 -27.40 9.84 51.50
CA ALA A 11 -26.42 10.13 50.45
C ALA A 11 -25.91 8.83 49.83
N GLU A 12 -26.54 8.44 48.74
CA GLU A 12 -25.98 7.52 47.76
C GLU A 12 -24.72 8.14 47.11
N GLY A 13 -23.64 7.38 47.03
CA GLY A 13 -22.41 7.88 46.40
C GLY A 13 -21.27 6.88 46.38
N GLY A 14 -21.52 5.65 45.91
CA GLY A 14 -20.51 4.58 45.97
C GLY A 14 -20.21 3.82 44.67
N TRP A 15 -20.95 4.03 43.58
CA TRP A 15 -20.88 3.11 42.43
C TRP A 15 -20.34 3.67 41.10
N ARG A 16 -19.86 4.93 41.06
CA ARG A 16 -19.52 5.60 39.79
C ARG A 16 -18.05 5.55 39.36
N VAL A 17 -17.16 4.85 40.06
CA VAL A 17 -15.71 4.91 39.74
C VAL A 17 -15.20 3.76 38.85
N LEU A 18 -16.00 2.74 38.54
CA LEU A 18 -15.50 1.55 37.82
C LEU A 18 -15.82 1.47 36.31
N LEU A 19 -16.49 2.47 35.72
CA LEU A 19 -16.87 2.44 34.28
C LEU A 19 -16.01 3.30 33.35
N LEU A 20 -15.05 4.09 33.86
CA LEU A 20 -14.20 4.93 33.00
C LEU A 20 -12.91 4.26 32.50
N ALA A 21 -12.55 3.07 32.99
CA ALA A 21 -11.29 2.42 32.61
C ALA A 21 -11.39 1.54 31.34
N CYS A 22 -12.60 1.16 30.90
CA CYS A 22 -12.77 0.28 29.73
C CYS A 22 -12.99 1.00 28.39
N LEU A 23 -13.15 2.33 28.37
CA LEU A 23 -13.47 3.06 27.13
C LEU A 23 -12.25 3.67 26.41
N LEU A 24 -11.04 3.56 26.99
CA LEU A 24 -9.81 4.11 26.40
C LEU A 24 -9.03 3.12 25.52
N LEU A 25 -9.49 1.87 25.38
CA LEU A 25 -8.80 0.82 24.60
C LEU A 25 -9.24 0.72 23.13
N LEU A 26 -10.13 1.60 22.63
CA LEU A 26 -10.71 1.48 21.28
C LEU A 26 -10.34 2.61 20.31
N LEU A 27 -9.40 3.49 20.67
CA LEU A 27 -8.95 4.59 19.79
C LEU A 27 -7.43 4.70 19.72
N ALA A 28 -6.72 3.57 19.69
CA ALA A 28 -5.35 3.59 19.21
C ALA A 28 -5.40 3.84 17.69
N PRO A 29 -4.87 4.96 17.16
CA PRO A 29 -4.65 5.08 15.72
C PRO A 29 -3.74 3.92 15.29
N PRO A 30 -3.81 3.44 14.03
CA PRO A 30 -2.88 2.43 13.56
C PRO A 30 -1.46 2.98 13.75
N ALA A 31 -0.76 2.46 14.76
CA ALA A 31 0.64 2.76 14.95
C ALA A 31 1.37 2.23 13.73
N ALA A 32 2.03 3.11 12.98
CA ALA A 32 3.08 2.66 12.07
C ALA A 32 4.07 1.87 12.93
N ALA A 33 4.42 0.67 12.49
CA ALA A 33 5.47 -0.06 13.16
C ALA A 33 6.75 0.81 13.09
N GLN A 34 7.46 0.86 14.20
CA GLN A 34 8.69 1.65 14.33
C GLN A 34 9.92 0.73 14.41
N ASP A 35 9.68 -0.57 14.57
CA ASP A 35 10.68 -1.60 14.74
C ASP A 35 10.19 -3.00 14.33
N ALA A 36 11.09 -3.99 14.41
CA ALA A 36 10.77 -5.38 14.10
C ALA A 36 9.64 -5.93 14.98
N ALA A 37 9.68 -5.64 16.28
CA ALA A 37 8.72 -6.17 17.25
C ALA A 37 7.30 -5.69 16.95
N SER A 38 7.10 -4.40 16.72
CA SER A 38 5.80 -3.84 16.36
C SER A 38 5.26 -4.39 15.04
N LEU A 39 6.13 -4.62 14.05
CA LEU A 39 5.73 -5.24 12.77
C LEU A 39 5.38 -6.74 12.94
N GLN A 40 6.08 -7.46 13.81
CA GLN A 40 5.79 -8.85 14.18
C GLN A 40 4.49 -8.98 15.01
N ASP A 41 4.23 -8.05 15.92
CA ASP A 41 2.97 -7.97 16.66
C ASP A 41 1.80 -7.72 15.69
N ARG A 42 2.01 -6.86 14.69
CA ARG A 42 1.03 -6.63 13.64
C ARG A 42 0.78 -7.89 12.80
N HIS A 43 1.81 -8.68 12.49
CA HIS A 43 1.67 -9.99 11.86
C HIS A 43 0.84 -10.95 12.73
N ALA A 44 1.12 -11.01 14.04
CA ALA A 44 0.37 -11.86 14.98
C ALA A 44 -1.12 -11.44 15.06
N ALA A 45 -1.40 -10.14 15.10
CA ALA A 45 -2.75 -9.60 15.12
C ALA A 45 -3.53 -9.87 13.81
N LEU A 46 -2.82 -10.01 12.69
CA LEU A 46 -3.40 -10.30 11.37
C LEU A 46 -3.42 -11.80 11.03
N ARG A 47 -3.05 -12.68 11.96
CA ARG A 47 -2.86 -14.13 11.71
C ARG A 47 -4.03 -14.78 10.99
N GLU A 48 -5.27 -14.51 11.42
CA GLU A 48 -6.47 -15.11 10.82
C GLU A 48 -6.73 -14.57 9.42
N GLN A 49 -6.61 -13.25 9.24
CA GLN A 49 -6.78 -12.58 7.96
C GLN A 49 -5.71 -13.01 6.96
N LEU A 50 -4.48 -13.27 7.40
CA LEU A 50 -3.40 -13.76 6.54
C LEU A 50 -3.57 -15.25 6.20
N ALA A 51 -4.14 -16.05 7.11
CA ALA A 51 -4.38 -17.47 6.88
C ALA A 51 -5.58 -17.74 5.96
N SER A 52 -6.63 -16.92 6.04
CA SER A 52 -7.87 -17.10 5.28
C SER A 52 -8.42 -15.75 4.80
N ASN A 53 -8.28 -15.48 3.50
CA ASN A 53 -8.80 -14.26 2.87
C ASN A 53 -9.15 -14.50 1.39
N PRO A 54 -9.92 -13.59 0.77
CA PRO A 54 -10.29 -13.69 -0.65
C PRO A 54 -9.11 -13.65 -1.63
N PHE A 55 -7.92 -13.19 -1.23
CA PHE A 55 -6.75 -13.16 -2.09
C PHE A 55 -6.10 -14.55 -2.28
N GLN A 56 -6.45 -15.52 -1.43
CA GLN A 56 -5.87 -16.87 -1.40
C GLN A 56 -4.34 -16.84 -1.30
N ARG A 57 -3.84 -15.91 -0.49
CA ARG A 57 -2.42 -15.69 -0.21
C ARG A 57 -2.28 -14.91 1.10
N PRO A 58 -1.13 -14.93 1.79
CA PRO A 58 -0.96 -14.25 3.07
C PRO A 58 -0.81 -12.74 2.90
N LEU A 59 -1.92 -12.08 2.56
CA LEU A 59 -2.03 -10.65 2.28
C LEU A 59 -3.26 -10.07 2.97
N HIS A 60 -3.08 -8.90 3.58
CA HIS A 60 -4.14 -8.08 4.12
C HIS A 60 -4.05 -6.67 3.54
N ILE A 61 -5.20 -6.09 3.18
CA ILE A 61 -5.31 -4.70 2.71
C ILE A 61 -6.21 -3.91 3.65
N ALA A 62 -5.83 -2.66 3.93
CA ALA A 62 -6.64 -1.68 4.63
C ALA A 62 -6.62 -0.35 3.88
N SER A 63 -7.66 0.47 4.07
CA SER A 63 -7.73 1.78 3.45
C SER A 63 -8.55 2.77 4.28
N GLN A 64 -8.13 4.02 4.26
CA GLN A 64 -8.81 5.13 4.91
C GLN A 64 -8.81 6.37 4.02
N VAL A 65 -9.88 7.14 4.09
CA VAL A 65 -10.01 8.43 3.38
C VAL A 65 -10.58 9.44 4.37
N GLY A 66 -9.85 10.52 4.60
CA GLY A 66 -10.25 11.66 5.42
C GLY A 66 -10.65 12.88 4.59
N GLU A 67 -10.80 14.02 5.27
CA GLU A 67 -11.21 15.30 4.67
C GLU A 67 -10.14 15.97 3.80
N GLY A 68 -8.96 15.38 3.65
CA GLY A 68 -7.91 15.92 2.79
C GLY A 68 -6.77 14.95 2.58
N SER A 69 -6.96 13.69 2.96
CA SER A 69 -5.94 12.65 2.93
C SER A 69 -6.56 11.33 2.52
N LEU A 70 -5.77 10.52 1.87
CA LEU A 70 -6.08 9.11 1.63
C LEU A 70 -4.86 8.27 1.94
N GLN A 71 -5.12 7.03 2.33
CA GLN A 71 -4.09 6.05 2.65
C GLN A 71 -4.61 4.65 2.33
N GLY A 72 -3.72 3.83 1.77
CA GLY A 72 -3.90 2.40 1.61
C GLY A 72 -2.68 1.67 2.13
N ASP A 73 -2.92 0.56 2.82
CA ASP A 73 -1.90 -0.24 3.48
C ASP A 73 -2.02 -1.68 3.01
N ILE A 74 -0.88 -2.33 2.72
CA ILE A 74 -0.78 -3.75 2.48
C ILE A 74 0.19 -4.36 3.48
N HIS A 75 -0.25 -5.44 4.10
CA HIS A 75 0.60 -6.30 4.92
C HIS A 75 0.68 -7.66 4.27
N ALA A 76 1.89 -8.18 4.04
CA ALA A 76 2.08 -9.43 3.32
C ALA A 76 3.23 -10.25 3.88
N ARG A 77 3.06 -11.58 3.87
CA ARG A 77 4.14 -12.52 4.17
C ARG A 77 4.84 -12.95 2.90
N PHE A 78 6.17 -12.91 2.92
CA PHE A 78 7.03 -13.43 1.86
C PHE A 78 7.69 -14.73 2.33
N GLU A 79 7.80 -15.70 1.41
CA GLU A 79 8.48 -16.98 1.63
C GLU A 79 9.98 -16.89 1.27
N GLN A 80 10.59 -15.75 1.60
CA GLN A 80 12.01 -15.47 1.39
C GLN A 80 12.63 -14.89 2.67
N PRO A 81 13.92 -15.14 2.96
CA PRO A 81 14.59 -14.61 4.15
C PRO A 81 14.67 -13.09 4.15
N PHE A 82 14.54 -12.48 5.33
CA PHE A 82 14.66 -11.03 5.53
C PHE A 82 15.92 -10.45 4.87
N THR A 83 17.08 -11.09 5.05
CA THR A 83 18.37 -10.58 4.54
C THR A 83 18.40 -10.46 3.02
N VAL A 84 17.75 -11.38 2.31
CA VAL A 84 17.66 -11.35 0.84
C VAL A 84 16.83 -10.18 0.37
N LEU A 85 15.63 -10.00 0.94
CA LEU A 85 14.74 -8.92 0.54
C LEU A 85 15.25 -7.56 1.00
N ALA A 86 15.81 -7.48 2.20
CA ALA A 86 16.35 -6.25 2.74
C ALA A 86 17.53 -5.75 1.89
N ALA A 87 18.44 -6.63 1.46
CA ALA A 87 19.54 -6.27 0.57
C ALA A 87 19.02 -5.72 -0.77
N ALA A 88 18.00 -6.36 -1.34
CA ALA A 88 17.43 -5.94 -2.62
C ALA A 88 16.68 -4.59 -2.52
N LEU A 89 15.92 -4.35 -1.45
CA LEU A 89 15.08 -3.16 -1.30
C LEU A 89 15.85 -1.89 -0.88
N GLN A 90 17.05 -2.04 -0.33
CA GLN A 90 17.90 -0.91 0.07
C GLN A 90 18.53 -0.17 -1.11
N GLU A 91 18.67 -0.84 -2.25
CA GLU A 91 19.33 -0.26 -3.42
C GLU A 91 18.37 0.68 -4.18
N ILE A 92 18.67 1.97 -4.20
CA ILE A 92 17.82 2.98 -4.87
C ILE A 92 17.61 2.67 -6.36
N GLY A 93 18.61 2.10 -7.04
CA GLY A 93 18.50 1.70 -8.45
C GLY A 93 17.41 0.64 -8.70
N HIS A 94 17.19 -0.26 -7.74
CA HIS A 94 16.14 -1.27 -7.83
C HIS A 94 14.73 -0.67 -7.76
N TRP A 95 14.56 0.50 -7.15
CA TRP A 95 13.24 1.16 -7.11
C TRP A 95 12.78 1.62 -8.49
N CYS A 96 13.69 1.98 -9.40
CA CYS A 96 13.28 2.20 -10.79
C CYS A 96 12.83 0.92 -11.48
N ASP A 97 13.46 -0.22 -11.20
CA ASP A 97 13.05 -1.52 -11.73
C ASP A 97 11.70 -2.00 -11.16
N ILE A 98 11.35 -1.58 -9.94
CA ILE A 98 10.04 -1.84 -9.31
C ILE A 98 8.98 -0.90 -9.92
N LEU A 99 9.23 0.41 -9.88
CA LEU A 99 8.24 1.42 -10.24
C LEU A 99 7.87 1.35 -11.73
N ILE A 100 8.82 1.01 -12.61
CA ILE A 100 8.56 0.89 -14.05
C ILE A 100 7.56 -0.23 -14.40
N LEU A 101 7.35 -1.22 -13.52
CA LEU A 101 6.34 -2.28 -13.73
C LEU A 101 4.92 -1.71 -13.72
N HIS A 102 4.69 -0.60 -13.00
CA HIS A 102 3.40 0.05 -12.95
C HIS A 102 3.04 0.64 -14.33
N PRO A 103 1.85 0.37 -14.89
CA PRO A 103 1.50 0.67 -16.28
C PRO A 103 1.46 2.18 -16.59
N ASN A 104 1.32 3.00 -15.55
CA ASN A 104 1.35 4.45 -15.64
C ASN A 104 2.76 5.07 -15.48
N VAL A 105 3.80 4.30 -15.14
CA VAL A 105 5.18 4.82 -15.12
C VAL A 105 5.81 4.54 -16.48
N LYS A 106 6.27 5.58 -17.17
CA LYS A 106 6.80 5.55 -18.56
C LYS A 106 8.32 5.58 -18.61
N GLY A 107 8.93 5.98 -17.51
CA GLY A 107 10.36 6.05 -17.29
C GLY A 107 10.64 6.31 -15.81
N CYS A 108 11.76 5.80 -15.33
CA CYS A 108 12.32 6.13 -14.02
C CYS A 108 13.82 6.34 -14.15
N ARG A 109 14.36 7.35 -13.46
CA ARG A 109 15.80 7.58 -13.39
C ARG A 109 16.22 7.96 -11.98
N VAL A 110 17.31 7.34 -11.51
CA VAL A 110 18.00 7.80 -10.30
C VAL A 110 18.76 9.08 -10.61
N ARG A 111 18.60 10.09 -9.76
CA ARG A 111 19.32 11.37 -9.86
C ARG A 111 20.11 11.61 -8.57
N PRO A 112 21.14 12.47 -8.61
CA PRO A 112 21.87 12.87 -7.40
C PRO A 112 20.93 13.38 -6.30
N GLY A 113 21.29 13.11 -5.04
CA GLY A 113 20.48 13.51 -3.87
C GLY A 113 19.31 12.56 -3.57
N ASP A 114 19.47 11.27 -3.88
CA ASP A 114 18.50 10.19 -3.63
C ASP A 114 17.12 10.47 -4.23
N LEU A 115 17.11 10.99 -5.46
CA LEU A 115 15.88 11.30 -6.19
C LEU A 115 15.57 10.23 -7.23
N LEU A 116 14.30 9.87 -7.34
CA LEU A 116 13.73 9.02 -8.37
C LEU A 116 12.82 9.87 -9.25
N ASP A 117 13.34 10.33 -10.39
CA ASP A 117 12.56 11.05 -11.38
C ASP A 117 11.70 10.05 -12.16
N LEU A 118 10.40 10.33 -12.23
CA LEU A 118 9.38 9.51 -12.86
C LEU A 118 8.64 10.29 -13.94
N ASN A 119 8.30 9.59 -15.02
CA ASN A 119 7.41 10.08 -16.06
C ASN A 119 6.06 9.35 -15.93
N LEU A 120 5.02 10.05 -15.50
CA LEU A 120 3.69 9.47 -15.29
C LEU A 120 2.80 9.67 -16.52
N GLY A 121 2.31 8.58 -17.10
CA GLY A 121 1.48 8.56 -18.29
C GLY A 121 0.23 7.68 -18.16
N ARG A 122 -0.36 7.37 -19.30
CA ARG A 122 -1.53 6.51 -19.51
C ARG A 122 -1.07 5.05 -19.69
N LYS A 123 -2.02 4.11 -19.77
CA LYS A 123 -1.73 2.67 -19.84
C LYS A 123 -1.41 2.16 -21.25
N PHE A 124 -0.80 3.00 -22.09
CA PHE A 124 -0.31 2.66 -23.42
C PHE A 124 1.05 3.32 -23.65
N GLU A 125 1.71 2.98 -24.75
CA GLU A 125 3.02 3.55 -25.13
C GLU A 125 2.88 5.06 -25.36
N GLN A 126 3.78 5.85 -24.76
CA GLN A 126 3.80 7.29 -24.93
C GLN A 126 5.24 7.83 -24.92
N PRO A 127 5.53 8.87 -25.72
CA PRO A 127 6.75 9.67 -25.58
C PRO A 127 6.84 10.29 -24.18
N LEU A 128 8.06 10.44 -23.65
CA LEU A 128 8.26 11.02 -22.32
C LEU A 128 7.81 12.49 -22.23
N ASP A 129 7.90 13.24 -23.34
CA ASP A 129 7.46 14.64 -23.40
C ASP A 129 5.94 14.81 -23.24
N ASP A 130 5.17 13.75 -23.51
CA ASP A 130 3.70 13.71 -23.33
C ASP A 130 3.28 13.18 -21.95
N THR A 131 4.22 13.11 -21.01
CA THR A 131 3.99 12.59 -19.65
C THR A 131 4.07 13.68 -18.60
N GLN A 132 3.47 13.42 -17.44
CA GLN A 132 3.57 14.29 -16.29
C GLN A 132 4.84 13.94 -15.49
N PRO A 133 5.81 14.86 -15.32
CA PRO A 133 6.95 14.63 -14.45
C PRO A 133 6.51 14.57 -13.00
N PHE A 134 7.16 13.69 -12.25
CA PHE A 134 6.99 13.48 -10.82
C PHE A 134 8.31 12.98 -10.23
N ALA A 135 8.62 13.29 -8.98
CA ALA A 135 9.85 12.81 -8.37
C ALA A 135 9.60 12.38 -6.93
N PHE A 136 10.10 11.19 -6.58
CA PHE A 136 10.21 10.77 -5.19
C PHE A 136 11.60 11.09 -4.65
N ARG A 137 11.67 11.49 -3.38
CA ARG A 137 12.88 11.40 -2.58
C ARG A 137 12.91 10.05 -1.88
N PHE A 138 13.91 9.25 -2.20
CA PHE A 138 14.22 8.02 -1.50
C PHE A 138 14.92 8.34 -0.18
N ARG A 139 14.49 7.70 0.91
CA ARG A 139 15.12 7.84 2.22
C ARG A 139 15.20 6.49 2.90
N MET A 140 16.42 6.10 3.28
CA MET A 140 16.63 5.00 4.22
C MET A 140 16.32 5.50 5.64
N VAL A 141 15.25 5.00 6.25
CA VAL A 141 14.82 5.43 7.59
C VAL A 141 15.49 4.58 8.67
N SER A 142 15.54 3.26 8.48
CA SER A 142 16.25 2.32 9.34
C SER A 142 16.74 1.14 8.52
N ALA A 143 18.00 0.75 8.70
CA ALA A 143 18.58 -0.47 8.14
C ALA A 143 19.32 -1.24 9.25
N ARG A 144 18.61 -2.15 9.92
CA ARG A 144 19.11 -3.01 10.99
C ARG A 144 19.09 -4.47 10.54
N SER A 145 19.76 -5.33 11.31
CA SER A 145 19.86 -6.78 11.01
C SER A 145 18.52 -7.52 11.01
N ASP A 146 17.49 -6.95 11.63
CA ASP A 146 16.16 -7.51 11.83
C ASP A 146 15.03 -6.56 11.42
N TYR A 147 15.35 -5.37 10.89
CA TYR A 147 14.34 -4.38 10.51
C TYR A 147 14.84 -3.44 9.44
N LEU A 148 14.07 -3.33 8.36
CA LEU A 148 14.26 -2.35 7.31
C LEU A 148 13.04 -1.41 7.29
N GLN A 149 13.29 -0.12 7.21
CA GLN A 149 12.30 0.89 6.88
C GLN A 149 12.87 1.89 5.89
N LEU A 150 12.13 2.14 4.83
CA LEU A 150 12.44 3.17 3.83
C LEU A 150 11.19 3.97 3.46
N ALA A 151 11.40 5.14 2.89
CA ALA A 151 10.34 6.01 2.41
C ALA A 151 10.65 6.57 1.02
N LEU A 152 9.61 6.68 0.20
CA LEU A 152 9.56 7.51 -1.00
C LEU A 152 8.59 8.66 -0.75
N ASP A 153 9.10 9.87 -0.59
CA ASP A 153 8.29 11.05 -0.28
C ASP A 153 8.26 12.03 -1.47
N ALA A 154 7.13 12.73 -1.68
CA ALA A 154 7.06 13.85 -2.62
C ALA A 154 6.10 14.94 -2.11
N ASP A 155 6.57 16.18 -2.04
CA ASP A 155 5.76 17.29 -1.51
C ASP A 155 4.58 17.64 -2.43
N ARG A 156 4.75 17.45 -3.74
CA ARG A 156 3.76 17.77 -4.77
C ARG A 156 3.55 16.56 -5.68
N GLY A 157 2.34 16.41 -6.19
CA GLY A 157 2.05 15.43 -7.22
C GLY A 157 1.06 15.90 -8.29
N PRO A 158 0.67 14.99 -9.19
CA PRO A 158 -0.18 15.32 -10.32
C PRO A 158 -1.56 15.84 -9.89
N LEU A 159 -2.17 16.69 -10.73
CA LEU A 159 -3.57 17.07 -10.56
C LEU A 159 -3.91 17.73 -9.20
N GLY A 160 -2.93 18.38 -8.57
CA GLY A 160 -3.14 19.13 -7.32
C GLY A 160 -3.17 18.29 -6.04
N THR A 161 -2.60 17.08 -6.09
CA THR A 161 -2.28 16.27 -4.90
C THR A 161 -0.92 16.69 -4.32
N SER A 162 -0.66 16.30 -3.07
CA SER A 162 0.55 16.73 -2.34
C SER A 162 0.88 15.74 -1.23
N ALA A 163 2.03 15.96 -0.57
CA ALA A 163 2.45 15.19 0.61
C ALA A 163 2.37 13.67 0.40
N TYR A 164 2.86 13.20 -0.75
CA TYR A 164 2.97 11.78 -1.03
C TYR A 164 3.97 11.15 -0.08
N ARG A 165 3.59 9.99 0.44
CA ARG A 165 4.42 9.15 1.29
C ARG A 165 4.14 7.70 0.96
N MET A 166 5.13 7.02 0.40
CA MET A 166 5.14 5.57 0.30
C MET A 166 6.19 5.03 1.27
N THR A 167 5.79 4.23 2.25
CA THR A 167 6.71 3.63 3.21
C THR A 167 6.70 2.13 3.06
N LEU A 168 7.88 1.53 3.10
CA LEU A 168 8.04 0.09 3.17
C LEU A 168 8.76 -0.27 4.46
N GLU A 169 8.20 -1.21 5.19
CA GLU A 169 8.81 -1.84 6.34
C GLU A 169 8.94 -3.35 6.11
N LEU A 170 10.00 -3.94 6.66
CA LEU A 170 10.27 -5.36 6.57
C LEU A 170 10.89 -5.87 7.87
N ALA A 171 10.41 -7.01 8.36
CA ALA A 171 10.98 -7.72 9.50
C ALA A 171 11.05 -9.24 9.22
N PRO A 172 11.99 -9.99 9.82
CA PRO A 172 11.99 -11.44 9.76
C PRO A 172 10.82 -12.00 10.58
N LEU A 173 10.23 -13.09 10.08
CA LEU A 173 9.35 -13.95 10.88
C LEU A 173 10.12 -15.17 11.38
N ASP A 174 11.02 -15.70 10.54
CA ASP A 174 11.97 -16.75 10.85
C ASP A 174 13.10 -16.77 9.80
N ALA A 175 13.90 -17.84 9.77
CA ALA A 175 15.03 -18.00 8.86
C ALA A 175 14.65 -18.00 7.36
N ARG A 176 13.40 -18.29 6.99
CA ARG A 176 12.95 -18.42 5.60
C ARG A 176 11.86 -17.44 5.21
N ARG A 177 11.27 -16.73 6.18
CA ARG A 177 10.09 -15.89 5.96
C ARG A 177 10.28 -14.50 6.52
N SER A 178 9.69 -13.53 5.85
CA SER A 178 9.65 -12.13 6.28
C SER A 178 8.24 -11.57 6.16
N PHE A 179 7.98 -10.50 6.89
CA PHE A 179 6.72 -9.77 6.86
C PHE A 179 6.96 -8.34 6.40
N LEU A 180 6.19 -7.93 5.40
CA LEU A 180 6.29 -6.62 4.76
C LEU A 180 5.04 -5.81 5.05
N HIS A 181 5.24 -4.54 5.37
CA HIS A 181 4.19 -3.52 5.38
C HIS A 181 4.50 -2.46 4.33
N LEU A 182 3.55 -2.22 3.42
CA LEU A 182 3.58 -1.13 2.45
C LEU A 182 2.44 -0.17 2.76
N SER A 183 2.77 1.09 3.04
CA SER A 183 1.77 2.17 3.11
C SER A 183 1.95 3.11 1.93
N TYR A 184 0.85 3.55 1.34
CA TYR A 184 0.79 4.58 0.32
C TYR A 184 -0.24 5.63 0.74
N ALA A 185 0.21 6.85 0.97
CA ALA A 185 -0.62 7.95 1.40
C ALA A 185 -0.32 9.23 0.60
N HIS A 186 -1.32 10.08 0.45
CA HIS A 186 -1.13 11.45 0.00
C HIS A 186 -2.25 12.37 0.48
N ALA A 187 -2.00 13.67 0.43
CA ALA A 187 -2.99 14.71 0.64
C ALA A 187 -3.63 15.18 -0.67
N PHE A 188 -4.81 15.77 -0.58
CA PHE A 188 -5.53 16.37 -1.71
C PHE A 188 -6.42 17.53 -1.26
N GLY A 189 -6.44 18.61 -2.05
CA GLY A 189 -7.30 19.76 -1.79
C GLY A 189 -8.70 19.64 -2.42
N LEU A 190 -9.52 20.68 -2.26
CA LEU A 190 -10.89 20.73 -2.79
C LEU A 190 -10.97 20.52 -4.31
N ARG A 191 -10.05 21.10 -5.08
CA ARG A 191 -10.00 20.93 -6.54
C ARG A 191 -9.77 19.48 -6.95
N ALA A 192 -8.80 18.82 -6.30
CA ALA A 192 -8.51 17.41 -6.54
C ALA A 192 -9.67 16.50 -6.12
N ARG A 193 -10.37 16.83 -5.01
CA ARG A 193 -11.60 16.15 -4.59
C ARG A 193 -12.70 16.22 -5.65
N LEU A 194 -13.00 17.42 -6.14
CA LEU A 194 -14.05 17.63 -7.15
C LEU A 194 -13.71 16.90 -8.46
N ALA A 195 -12.44 16.97 -8.91
CA ALA A 195 -11.98 16.22 -10.07
C ALA A 195 -12.15 14.71 -9.89
N MET A 196 -11.78 14.18 -8.72
CA MET A 196 -11.94 12.76 -8.39
C MET A 196 -13.42 12.35 -8.35
N GLN A 197 -14.31 13.19 -7.81
CA GLN A 197 -15.75 12.93 -7.85
C GLN A 197 -16.27 12.90 -9.28
N GLY A 198 -15.87 13.86 -10.14
CA GLY A 198 -16.21 13.85 -11.57
C GLY A 198 -15.75 12.59 -12.29
N TYR A 199 -14.52 12.14 -12.00
CA TYR A 199 -13.98 10.88 -12.50
C TYR A 199 -14.81 9.67 -12.06
N LEU A 200 -15.15 9.59 -10.77
CA LEU A 200 -15.94 8.51 -10.19
C LEU A 200 -17.41 8.52 -10.65
N MET A 201 -17.92 9.66 -11.12
CA MET A 201 -19.25 9.72 -11.76
C MET A 201 -19.22 9.22 -13.21
N THR A 202 -18.04 9.06 -13.82
CA THR A 202 -17.87 8.69 -15.24
C THR A 202 -17.04 7.42 -15.38
N LEU A 203 -15.78 7.53 -15.81
CA LEU A 203 -14.85 6.44 -16.10
C LEU A 203 -14.42 5.63 -14.87
N GLY A 204 -14.76 6.10 -13.67
CA GLY A 204 -14.47 5.43 -12.40
C GLY A 204 -15.70 4.80 -11.74
N ARG A 205 -16.91 4.95 -12.30
CA ARG A 205 -18.17 4.60 -11.63
C ARG A 205 -18.23 3.15 -11.17
N ASP A 206 -17.82 2.24 -12.05
CA ASP A 206 -17.89 0.80 -11.78
C ASP A 206 -16.58 0.25 -11.21
N LYS A 207 -15.63 1.12 -10.85
CA LYS A 207 -14.33 0.70 -10.33
C LYS A 207 -14.39 0.50 -8.82
N VAL A 208 -14.14 -0.74 -8.41
CA VAL A 208 -14.15 -1.16 -7.01
C VAL A 208 -12.76 -1.56 -6.51
N GLY A 209 -12.55 -1.39 -5.21
CA GLY A 209 -11.41 -1.90 -4.47
C GLY A 209 -11.59 -3.35 -4.05
N PHE A 210 -10.80 -3.77 -3.08
CA PHE A 210 -10.70 -5.14 -2.62
C PHE A 210 -11.49 -5.40 -1.36
N SER A 211 -11.52 -4.46 -0.40
CA SER A 211 -12.23 -4.64 0.85
C SER A 211 -13.72 -4.86 0.62
N ILE A 212 -14.27 -5.85 1.33
CA ILE A 212 -15.70 -6.16 1.34
C ILE A 212 -16.34 -5.32 2.46
N VAL A 213 -17.26 -4.42 2.09
CA VAL A 213 -17.95 -3.51 3.02
C VAL A 213 -19.36 -3.98 3.39
N GLY A 214 -19.79 -5.08 2.79
CA GLY A 214 -21.07 -5.71 3.04
C GLY A 214 -21.29 -6.88 2.09
N ARG A 215 -22.50 -7.44 2.13
CA ARG A 215 -22.98 -8.41 1.16
C ARG A 215 -24.30 -7.92 0.61
N ARG A 216 -24.57 -8.23 -0.66
CA ARG A 216 -25.87 -8.01 -1.28
C ARG A 216 -26.85 -9.08 -0.80
N ASP A 217 -28.13 -8.89 -1.09
CA ASP A 217 -29.21 -9.82 -0.73
C ASP A 217 -29.02 -11.23 -1.33
N ASP A 218 -28.32 -11.32 -2.47
CA ASP A 218 -27.93 -12.57 -3.14
C ASP A 218 -26.67 -13.23 -2.53
N GLY A 219 -26.12 -12.67 -1.45
CA GLY A 219 -24.92 -13.14 -0.76
C GLY A 219 -23.60 -12.72 -1.39
N GLN A 220 -23.61 -12.07 -2.56
CA GLN A 220 -22.39 -11.63 -3.24
C GLN A 220 -21.68 -10.51 -2.47
N PRO A 221 -20.33 -10.49 -2.47
CA PRO A 221 -19.58 -9.46 -1.76
C PRO A 221 -19.80 -8.08 -2.38
N LEU A 222 -20.12 -7.09 -1.54
CA LEU A 222 -20.12 -5.69 -1.93
C LEU A 222 -18.73 -5.11 -1.68
N HIS A 223 -17.97 -4.88 -2.76
CA HIS A 223 -16.65 -4.29 -2.68
C HIS A 223 -16.71 -2.76 -2.47
N VAL A 224 -15.72 -2.23 -1.77
CA VAL A 224 -15.58 -0.79 -1.54
C VAL A 224 -15.42 -0.02 -2.85
N GLY A 225 -16.18 1.05 -3.02
CA GLY A 225 -16.08 1.94 -4.18
C GLY A 225 -15.40 3.27 -3.86
N GLY A 226 -15.58 4.23 -4.77
CA GLY A 226 -15.18 5.63 -4.56
C GLY A 226 -13.68 5.83 -4.32
N MET A 227 -13.32 6.85 -3.54
CA MET A 227 -11.92 7.18 -3.26
C MET A 227 -11.17 6.05 -2.52
N ARG A 228 -11.86 5.32 -1.62
CA ARG A 228 -11.29 4.15 -0.94
C ARG A 228 -10.96 3.04 -1.93
N GLY A 229 -11.87 2.74 -2.86
CA GLY A 229 -11.60 1.78 -3.94
C GLY A 229 -10.43 2.22 -4.83
N VAL A 230 -10.30 3.51 -5.15
CA VAL A 230 -9.18 4.04 -5.94
C VAL A 230 -7.84 3.81 -5.24
N VAL A 231 -7.73 4.12 -3.94
CA VAL A 231 -6.46 3.94 -3.22
C VAL A 231 -6.10 2.46 -3.07
N GLU A 232 -7.06 1.58 -2.79
CA GLU A 232 -6.81 0.14 -2.66
C GLU A 232 -6.26 -0.47 -3.95
N ARG A 233 -6.82 -0.06 -5.10
CA ARG A 233 -6.33 -0.47 -6.42
C ARG A 233 -4.89 0.01 -6.65
N ASN A 234 -4.55 1.21 -6.17
CA ASN A 234 -3.23 1.80 -6.38
C ASN A 234 -2.17 1.12 -5.52
N VAL A 235 -2.40 0.98 -4.21
CA VAL A 235 -1.46 0.32 -3.30
C VAL A 235 -1.26 -1.15 -3.70
N MET A 236 -2.30 -1.84 -4.19
CA MET A 236 -2.15 -3.20 -4.72
C MET A 236 -1.23 -3.28 -5.94
N ARG A 237 -1.30 -2.33 -6.89
CA ARG A 237 -0.38 -2.33 -8.04
C ARG A 237 1.07 -2.13 -7.62
N TYR A 238 1.33 -1.27 -6.64
CA TYR A 238 2.67 -1.07 -6.09
C TYR A 238 3.17 -2.31 -5.34
N TYR A 239 2.32 -2.93 -4.52
CA TYR A 239 2.65 -4.19 -3.86
C TYR A 239 3.00 -5.28 -4.86
N LEU A 240 2.18 -5.48 -5.91
CA LEU A 240 2.45 -6.48 -6.94
C LEU A 240 3.74 -6.19 -7.72
N ALA A 241 4.14 -4.93 -7.85
CA ALA A 241 5.41 -4.55 -8.46
C ALA A 241 6.60 -4.92 -7.56
N ILE A 242 6.49 -4.64 -6.27
CA ILE A 242 7.50 -5.04 -5.28
C ILE A 242 7.62 -6.57 -5.25
N GLU A 243 6.49 -7.27 -5.20
CA GLU A 243 6.45 -8.73 -5.22
C GLU A 243 7.09 -9.32 -6.47
N ALA A 244 6.68 -8.87 -7.67
CA ALA A 244 7.24 -9.34 -8.92
C ALA A 244 8.76 -9.09 -9.02
N PHE A 245 9.24 -7.99 -8.46
CA PHE A 245 10.67 -7.70 -8.37
C PHE A 245 11.41 -8.70 -7.46
N LEU A 246 10.86 -8.95 -6.26
CA LEU A 246 11.46 -9.84 -5.26
C LEU A 246 11.42 -11.32 -5.67
N ASP A 247 10.32 -11.77 -6.28
CA ASP A 247 10.15 -13.13 -6.78
C ASP A 247 11.07 -13.42 -7.99
N ALA A 248 11.46 -12.38 -8.75
CA ALA A 248 12.39 -12.51 -9.87
C ALA A 248 13.87 -12.54 -9.45
N LEU A 249 14.22 -12.24 -8.19
CA LEU A 249 15.62 -12.20 -7.73
C LEU A 249 16.43 -13.47 -8.02
N PRO A 250 15.87 -14.70 -7.89
CA PRO A 250 16.62 -15.93 -8.19
C PRO A 250 16.91 -16.15 -9.68
N ALA A 251 16.24 -15.43 -10.58
CA ALA A 251 16.46 -15.59 -12.02
C ALA A 251 17.82 -14.98 -12.44
N PRO A 252 18.45 -15.49 -13.53
CA PRO A 252 19.66 -14.88 -14.09
C PRO A 252 19.46 -13.41 -14.44
N ALA A 253 20.46 -12.56 -14.15
CA ALA A 253 20.35 -11.10 -14.33
C ALA A 253 19.83 -10.69 -15.73
N ALA A 254 20.26 -11.39 -16.79
CA ALA A 254 19.83 -11.12 -18.15
C ALA A 254 18.33 -11.36 -18.42
N SER A 255 17.66 -12.21 -17.64
CA SER A 255 16.23 -12.52 -17.78
C SER A 255 15.36 -11.91 -16.70
N GLN A 256 15.95 -11.29 -15.66
CA GLN A 256 15.19 -10.72 -14.55
C GLN A 256 14.16 -9.68 -14.99
N ALA A 257 14.52 -8.75 -15.88
CA ALA A 257 13.60 -7.69 -16.33
C ALA A 257 12.34 -8.28 -16.98
N GLU A 258 12.50 -9.24 -17.89
CA GLU A 258 11.39 -9.92 -18.55
C GLU A 258 10.56 -10.74 -17.55
N HIS A 259 11.21 -11.43 -16.61
CA HIS A 259 10.52 -12.22 -15.59
C HIS A 259 9.65 -11.33 -14.69
N ARG A 260 10.15 -10.16 -14.27
CA ARG A 260 9.40 -9.17 -13.48
C ARG A 260 8.14 -8.71 -14.20
N LEU A 261 8.22 -8.45 -15.51
CA LEU A 261 7.06 -8.04 -16.31
C LEU A 261 5.97 -9.13 -16.34
N GLN A 262 6.38 -10.39 -16.57
CA GLN A 262 5.44 -11.51 -16.61
C GLN A 262 4.80 -11.77 -15.25
N LEU A 263 5.59 -11.76 -14.17
CA LEU A 263 5.09 -11.93 -12.81
C LEU A 263 4.12 -10.82 -12.40
N TRP A 264 4.45 -9.56 -12.70
CA TRP A 264 3.57 -8.43 -12.41
C TRP A 264 2.23 -8.56 -13.13
N HIS A 265 2.27 -8.89 -14.44
CA HIS A 265 1.05 -9.06 -15.23
C HIS A 265 0.19 -10.22 -14.72
N ALA A 266 0.81 -11.39 -14.45
CA ALA A 266 0.12 -12.52 -13.85
C ALA A 266 -0.52 -12.13 -12.49
N GLY A 267 0.17 -11.34 -11.67
CA GLY A 267 -0.32 -10.82 -10.40
C GLY A 267 -1.58 -9.97 -10.54
N VAL A 268 -1.60 -9.00 -11.46
CA VAL A 268 -2.79 -8.15 -11.66
C VAL A 268 -3.96 -8.91 -12.28
N ARG A 269 -3.70 -9.92 -13.12
CA ARG A 269 -4.75 -10.75 -13.74
C ARG A 269 -5.49 -11.66 -12.77
N ARG A 270 -4.95 -11.88 -11.55
CA ARG A 270 -5.69 -12.55 -10.46
C ARG A 270 -6.88 -11.73 -9.95
N TYR A 271 -6.95 -10.43 -10.28
CA TYR A 271 -7.95 -9.51 -9.75
C TYR A 271 -8.69 -8.72 -10.84
N PRO A 272 -9.33 -9.37 -11.82
CA PRO A 272 -9.87 -8.71 -13.01
C PRO A 272 -11.01 -7.72 -12.71
N LEU A 273 -11.74 -7.93 -11.61
CA LEU A 273 -12.79 -7.01 -11.17
C LEU A 273 -12.20 -5.66 -10.71
N GLN A 274 -11.10 -5.71 -9.95
CA GLN A 274 -10.47 -4.53 -9.36
C GLN A 274 -9.42 -3.90 -10.29
N LEU A 275 -8.62 -4.73 -10.96
CA LEU A 275 -7.45 -4.33 -11.75
C LEU A 275 -7.67 -4.66 -13.23
N GLN A 276 -8.15 -3.66 -13.94
CA GLN A 276 -8.26 -3.69 -15.41
C GLN A 276 -7.00 -3.08 -16.01
N GLU A 277 -6.07 -3.95 -16.39
CA GLU A 277 -4.78 -3.62 -17.00
C GLU A 277 -4.76 -4.05 -18.46
N PRO A 278 -3.85 -3.49 -19.30
CA PRO A 278 -3.72 -3.90 -20.69
C PRO A 278 -3.52 -5.41 -20.83
N GLU A 279 -3.92 -5.96 -21.98
CA GLU A 279 -3.64 -7.35 -22.32
C GLU A 279 -2.13 -7.62 -22.37
N LEU A 280 -1.74 -8.88 -22.15
CA LEU A 280 -0.34 -9.26 -21.89
C LEU A 280 0.61 -8.72 -22.96
N ASP A 281 0.32 -8.98 -24.24
CA ASP A 281 1.20 -8.59 -25.33
C ASP A 281 1.36 -7.06 -25.42
N SER A 282 0.27 -6.31 -25.25
CA SER A 282 0.29 -4.85 -25.23
C SER A 282 1.08 -4.31 -24.02
N TYR A 283 0.94 -4.94 -22.86
CA TYR A 283 1.72 -4.58 -21.67
C TYR A 283 3.21 -4.85 -21.88
N LEU A 284 3.57 -6.05 -22.34
CA LEU A 284 4.95 -6.45 -22.56
C LEU A 284 5.63 -5.60 -23.64
N GLU A 285 4.97 -5.36 -24.77
CA GLU A 285 5.52 -4.51 -25.83
C GLU A 285 5.82 -3.10 -25.30
N MET A 286 4.84 -2.48 -24.64
CA MET A 286 4.99 -1.15 -24.06
C MET A 286 6.15 -1.13 -23.04
N LYS A 287 6.17 -2.08 -22.10
CA LYS A 287 7.15 -2.07 -21.01
C LYS A 287 8.56 -2.40 -21.45
N ARG A 288 8.76 -3.28 -22.44
CA ARG A 288 10.08 -3.55 -23.00
C ARG A 288 10.69 -2.29 -23.62
N ARG A 289 9.90 -1.50 -24.35
CA ARG A 289 10.35 -0.21 -24.90
C ARG A 289 10.69 0.80 -23.81
N GLU A 290 9.84 0.91 -22.79
CA GLU A 290 10.07 1.80 -21.63
C GLU A 290 11.34 1.42 -20.85
N ILE A 291 11.56 0.13 -20.60
CA ILE A 291 12.76 -0.40 -19.92
C ILE A 291 14.01 -0.18 -20.76
N GLN A 292 13.96 -0.42 -22.08
CA GLN A 292 15.10 -0.15 -22.97
C GLN A 292 15.53 1.32 -22.87
N ARG A 293 14.56 2.25 -23.00
CA ARG A 293 14.84 3.69 -22.86
C ARG A 293 15.42 4.05 -21.48
N GLN A 294 14.91 3.42 -20.42
CA GLN A 294 15.44 3.60 -19.06
C GLN A 294 16.90 3.15 -18.97
N GLN A 295 17.28 2.04 -19.60
CA GLN A 295 18.64 1.49 -19.58
C GLN A 295 19.62 2.33 -20.39
N ASP A 296 19.21 2.82 -21.57
CA ASP A 296 20.02 3.69 -22.43
C ASP A 296 20.35 5.04 -21.76
N SER A 297 19.62 5.36 -20.69
CA SER A 297 19.63 6.61 -19.94
C SER A 297 20.34 6.53 -18.58
N ARG A 298 20.83 5.34 -18.20
CA ARG A 298 21.50 5.11 -16.91
C ARG A 298 22.91 5.66 -16.86
#